data_AF-D5H6H4-F1
#
_entry.id   AF-D5H6H4-F1
#
_cell.length_a   1.000
_cell.length_b   1.000
_cell.length_c   1.000
_cell.angle_alpha   90.00
_cell.angle_beta   90.00
_cell.angle_gamma   90.00
#
_symmetry.space_group_name_H-M   'P 1'
#
loop_
_entity.id
_entity.type
_entity.pdbx_description
1 polymer ?
#
loop_
_entity_poly.entity_id
_entity_poly.type
_entity_poly.pdbx_seq_one_letter_code
_entity_poly.pdbx_strand_id
1 'polypeptide(L)'
;MEGLEETLTLHRLGLFEELGRSLKTTNCIESLNEQVESYTDNVKRWHHSPQRHQWMALSLLEAESRMRRLTGYEELPKLKQALKEAIPDCE
;
A
#
# COMPACT_ATOMS: atom_id res chain seq x y z
N MET A 1 11.93 5.71 15.11
CA MET A 1 11.50 4.35 14.71
C MET A 1 9.99 4.41 14.56
N GLU A 2 9.52 4.58 13.33
CA GLU A 2 8.11 4.81 13.00
C GLU A 2 7.30 3.49 13.03
N GLY A 3 7.92 2.38 12.61
CA GLY A 3 7.26 1.07 12.57
C GLY A 3 6.90 0.41 13.91
N LEU A 4 7.22 1.00 15.07
CA LEU A 4 6.86 0.41 16.37
C LEU A 4 5.36 0.60 16.68
N GLU A 5 4.78 1.76 16.37
CA GLU A 5 3.35 2.03 16.61
C GLU A 5 2.43 1.32 15.60
N GLU A 6 2.83 1.21 14.33
CA GLU A 6 2.02 0.54 13.31
C GLU A 6 2.02 -0.98 13.49
N THR A 7 3.16 -1.54 13.93
CA THR A 7 3.23 -2.94 14.39
C THR A 7 2.30 -3.15 15.59
N LEU A 8 2.22 -2.17 16.51
CA LEU A 8 1.30 -2.23 17.65
C LEU A 8 -0.17 -2.20 17.23
N THR A 9 -0.55 -1.56 16.11
CA THR A 9 -1.94 -1.58 15.62
C THR A 9 -2.36 -2.98 15.20
N LEU A 10 -1.58 -3.67 14.36
CA LEU A 10 -1.88 -5.06 13.98
C LEU A 10 -1.90 -6.01 15.18
N HIS A 11 -0.98 -5.80 16.14
CA HIS A 11 -1.00 -6.54 17.40
C HIS A 11 -2.24 -6.25 18.25
N ARG A 12 -2.66 -4.99 18.38
CA ARG A 12 -3.86 -4.58 19.14
C ARG A 12 -5.15 -5.11 18.49
N LEU A 13 -5.18 -5.19 17.16
CA LEU A 13 -6.29 -5.76 16.40
C LEU A 13 -6.27 -7.30 16.33
N GLY A 14 -5.23 -7.95 16.85
CA GLY A 14 -5.11 -9.42 16.86
C GLY A 14 -4.86 -10.05 15.50
N LEU A 15 -4.33 -9.30 14.53
CA LEU A 15 -4.15 -9.74 13.12
C LEU A 15 -2.66 -9.80 12.70
N PHE A 16 -1.75 -9.79 13.67
CA PHE A 16 -0.32 -9.73 13.39
C PHE A 16 0.23 -11.04 12.81
N GLU A 17 -0.26 -12.19 13.25
CA GLU A 17 0.20 -13.49 12.73
C GLU A 17 -0.15 -13.66 11.25
N GLU A 18 -1.31 -13.15 10.85
CA GLU A 18 -1.85 -13.28 9.50
C GLU A 18 -1.28 -12.23 8.54
N LEU A 19 -1.25 -10.96 8.97
CA LEU A 19 -0.92 -9.82 8.11
C LEU A 19 0.44 -9.19 8.40
N GLY A 20 1.05 -9.48 9.56
CA GLY A 20 2.28 -8.84 10.02
C GLY A 20 3.45 -9.05 9.06
N ARG A 21 3.53 -10.16 8.34
CA ARG A 21 4.61 -10.37 7.36
C ARG A 21 4.65 -9.31 6.26
N SER A 22 3.48 -8.87 5.79
CA SER A 22 3.37 -7.90 4.68
C SER A 22 3.09 -6.48 5.16
N LEU A 23 2.34 -6.30 6.25
CA LEU A 23 1.86 -5.00 6.70
C LEU A 23 2.66 -4.39 7.87
N LYS A 24 3.60 -5.11 8.49
CA LYS A 24 4.48 -4.52 9.53
C LYS A 24 5.54 -3.56 8.97
N THR A 25 5.72 -3.54 7.65
CA THR A 25 6.72 -2.74 6.95
C THR A 25 6.09 -2.04 5.76
N THR A 26 6.72 -0.98 5.29
CA THR A 26 6.37 -0.23 4.09
C THR A 26 6.86 -0.85 2.78
N ASN A 27 7.59 -1.98 2.83
CA ASN A 27 8.19 -2.65 1.67
C ASN A 27 7.23 -2.82 0.46
N CYS A 28 5.95 -3.13 0.70
CA CYS A 28 4.98 -3.32 -0.38
C CYS A 28 4.70 -2.02 -1.16
N ILE A 29 4.54 -0.89 -0.45
CA ILE A 29 4.30 0.41 -1.10
C ILE A 29 5.60 0.97 -1.68
N GLU A 30 6.74 0.74 -1.03
CA GLU A 30 8.06 1.15 -1.53
C GLU A 30 8.40 0.43 -2.84
N SER A 31 8.20 -0.89 -2.90
CA SER A 31 8.44 -1.66 -4.13
C SER A 31 7.52 -1.26 -5.28
N LEU A 32 6.29 -0.81 -4.98
CA LEU A 32 5.41 -0.26 -6.00
C LEU A 32 5.89 1.12 -6.47
N ASN A 33 6.22 2.01 -5.53
CA ASN A 33 6.68 3.35 -5.84
C ASN A 33 7.99 3.33 -6.65
N GLU A 34 8.92 2.43 -6.33
CA GLU A 34 10.16 2.24 -7.10
C GLU A 34 9.88 1.86 -8.57
N GLN A 35 8.89 0.99 -8.82
CA GLN A 35 8.49 0.64 -10.18
C GLN A 35 7.86 1.82 -10.91
N VAL A 36 6.97 2.56 -10.24
CA VAL A 36 6.36 3.77 -10.80
C VAL A 36 7.42 4.81 -11.13
N GLU A 37 8.40 5.01 -10.26
CA GLU A 37 9.53 5.90 -10.51
C GLU A 37 10.32 5.45 -11.74
N SER A 38 10.65 4.16 -11.84
CA SER A 38 11.35 3.60 -13.01
C SER A 38 10.58 3.79 -14.33
N TYR A 39 9.25 3.79 -14.31
CA TYR A 39 8.45 4.02 -15.53
C TYR A 39 8.33 5.50 -15.89
N THR A 40 8.51 6.39 -14.91
CA THR A 40 8.30 7.84 -15.08
C THR A 40 9.60 8.64 -15.12
N ASP A 41 10.76 8.04 -14.84
CA ASP A 41 12.08 8.69 -14.77
C ASP A 41 12.46 9.45 -16.07
N ASN A 42 11.99 8.95 -17.21
CA ASN A 42 12.27 9.46 -18.54
C ASN A 42 11.29 10.55 -18.97
N VAL A 43 10.22 10.78 -18.20
CA VAL A 43 9.26 11.86 -18.45
C VAL A 43 9.89 13.19 -18.03
N LYS A 44 10.52 13.89 -18.99
CA LYS A 44 11.20 15.16 -18.72
C LYS A 44 10.27 16.38 -18.71
N ARG A 45 9.02 16.24 -19.17
CA ARG A 45 8.06 17.36 -19.32
C ARG A 45 6.67 16.94 -18.87
N TRP A 46 6.22 17.55 -17.77
CA TRP A 46 4.88 17.38 -17.22
C TRP A 46 4.03 18.61 -17.56
N HIS A 47 3.00 18.43 -18.37
CA HIS A 47 2.20 19.52 -18.95
C HIS A 47 0.98 19.89 -18.11
N HIS A 48 0.25 18.91 -17.58
CA HIS A 48 -0.98 19.17 -16.83
C HIS A 48 -1.36 17.99 -15.91
N SER A 49 -2.25 18.23 -14.95
CA SER A 49 -2.69 17.23 -13.97
C SER A 49 -3.21 15.92 -14.60
N PRO A 50 -4.04 15.96 -15.67
CA PRO A 50 -4.48 14.73 -16.34
C PRO A 50 -3.33 13.87 -16.88
N GLN A 51 -2.25 14.47 -17.36
CA GLN A 51 -1.09 13.74 -17.88
C GLN A 51 -0.40 12.96 -16.75
N ARG A 52 -0.30 13.55 -15.55
CA ARG A 52 0.26 12.86 -14.38
C ARG A 52 -0.59 11.67 -13.96
N HIS A 53 -1.91 11.82 -13.94
CA HIS A 53 -2.82 10.71 -13.64
C HIS A 53 -2.72 9.59 -14.67
N GLN A 54 -2.58 9.92 -15.96
CA GLN A 54 -2.40 8.93 -17.02
C GLN A 54 -1.09 8.15 -16.87
N TRP A 55 0.03 8.85 -16.60
CA TRP A 55 1.31 8.20 -16.34
C TRP A 55 1.26 7.32 -15.09
N MET A 56 0.62 7.78 -14.01
CA MET A 56 0.42 6.97 -12.81
C MET A 56 -0.40 5.72 -13.12
N ALA A 57 -1.55 5.86 -13.79
CA ALA A 57 -2.41 4.74 -14.15
C ALA A 57 -1.69 3.72 -15.05
N LEU A 58 -0.96 4.20 -16.06
CA LEU A 58 -0.17 3.34 -16.95
C LEU A 58 0.95 2.62 -16.19
N SER A 59 1.65 3.33 -15.30
CA SER A 59 2.72 2.76 -14.47
C SER A 59 2.19 1.67 -13.54
N LEU A 60 1.00 1.87 -12.96
CA LEU A 60 0.33 0.87 -12.12
C LEU A 60 -0.12 -0.36 -12.93
N LEU A 61 -0.65 -0.15 -14.13
CA LEU A 61 -1.02 -1.24 -15.04
C LEU A 61 0.19 -2.08 -15.43
N GLU A 62 1.33 -1.44 -15.71
CA GLU A 62 2.56 -2.15 -16.03
C GLU A 62 3.14 -2.90 -14.81
N ALA A 63 3.09 -2.27 -13.63
CA ALA A 63 3.52 -2.86 -12.37
C ALA A 63 2.66 -4.06 -11.93
N GLU A 64 1.38 -4.11 -12.30
CA GLU A 64 0.41 -5.14 -11.88
C GLU A 64 0.94 -6.56 -12.12
N SER A 65 1.56 -6.81 -13.28
CA SER A 65 2.11 -8.12 -13.65
C SER A 65 3.21 -8.63 -12.70
N ARG A 66 3.89 -7.71 -12.01
CA ARG A 66 4.99 -7.98 -11.07
C ARG A 66 4.53 -7.99 -9.62
N MET A 67 3.30 -7.53 -9.35
CA MET A 67 2.76 -7.52 -8.00
C MET A 67 2.52 -8.93 -7.49
N ARG A 68 2.80 -9.12 -6.20
CA ARG A 68 2.48 -10.33 -5.47
C ARG A 68 1.32 -10.05 -4.53
N ARG A 69 0.46 -11.04 -4.33
CA ARG A 69 -0.56 -10.97 -3.28
C ARG A 69 0.12 -10.79 -1.92
N LEU A 70 -0.51 -9.99 -1.06
CA LEU A 70 -0.08 -9.86 0.33
C LEU A 70 -0.17 -11.22 1.03
N THR A 71 0.78 -11.49 1.92
CA THR A 71 0.66 -12.66 2.79
C THR A 71 -0.54 -12.45 3.72
N GLY A 72 -1.43 -13.44 3.81
CA GLY A 72 -2.64 -13.33 4.62
C GLY A 72 -3.73 -12.42 4.03
N TYR A 73 -3.70 -12.11 2.72
CA TYR A 73 -4.67 -11.19 2.10
C TYR A 73 -6.15 -11.57 2.32
N GLU A 74 -6.46 -12.83 2.63
CA GLU A 74 -7.81 -13.32 2.94
C GLU A 74 -8.36 -12.72 4.23
N GLU A 75 -7.48 -12.19 5.10
CA GLU A 75 -7.79 -11.59 6.39
C GLU A 75 -7.98 -10.06 6.31
N LEU A 76 -7.77 -9.46 5.13
CA LEU A 76 -8.02 -8.03 4.90
C LEU A 76 -9.45 -7.58 5.20
N PRO A 77 -10.51 -8.38 4.96
CA PRO A 77 -11.86 -8.02 5.40
C PRO A 77 -11.97 -7.89 6.93
N LYS A 78 -11.29 -8.76 7.70
CA LYS A 78 -11.26 -8.66 9.16
C LYS A 78 -10.50 -7.41 9.60
N LEU A 79 -9.36 -7.12 8.97
CA LEU A 79 -8.63 -5.87 9.21
C LEU A 79 -9.51 -4.64 8.96
N LYS A 80 -10.24 -4.61 7.84
CA LYS A 80 -11.14 -3.50 7.51
C LYS A 80 -12.21 -3.30 8.56
N GLN A 81 -12.84 -4.38 9.04
CA GLN A 81 -13.86 -4.31 10.08
C GLN A 81 -13.26 -3.80 11.40
N ALA A 82 -12.12 -4.37 11.81
CA ALA A 82 -11.43 -4.01 13.03
C ALA A 82 -10.97 -2.54 13.01
N LEU A 83 -10.53 -2.02 11.87
CA LEU A 83 -10.18 -0.61 11.70
C LEU A 83 -11.38 0.33 11.82
N LYS A 84 -12.55 -0.04 11.26
CA LYS A 84 -13.79 0.75 11.41
C LYS A 84 -14.28 0.84 12.85
N GLU A 85 -14.07 -0.23 13.62
CA GLU A 85 -14.44 -0.26 15.04
C GLU A 85 -13.44 0.52 15.90
N ALA A 86 -12.15 0.41 15.59
CA ALA A 86 -11.07 1.06 16.34
C ALA A 86 -10.91 2.56 16.02
N ILE A 87 -11.24 2.96 14.79
CA ILE A 87 -11.23 4.34 14.33
C ILE A 87 -12.68 4.64 13.92
N PRO A 88 -13.56 5.03 14.87
CA PRO A 88 -14.86 5.54 14.50
C PRO A 88 -14.63 6.75 13.58
N ASP A 89 -15.24 6.72 12.40
CA ASP A 89 -15.11 7.78 11.40
C ASP A 89 -15.29 9.16 12.08
N CYS A 90 -14.21 9.94 12.19
CA CYS A 90 -14.33 11.38 12.35
C CYS A 90 -14.62 11.95 10.96
N GLU A 91 -15.91 11.94 10.63
CA GLU A 91 -16.56 12.54 9.43
C GLU A 91 -16.24 11.92 8.05
#